data_AF-A0A973KRW9-F1
#
_entry.id   AF-A0A973KRW9-F1
#
_cell.length_a   1.000
_cell.length_b   1.000
_cell.length_c   1.000
_cell.angle_alpha   90.00
_cell.angle_beta   90.00
_cell.angle_gamma   90.00
#
_symmetry.space_group_name_H-M   'P 1'
#
loop_
_entity.id
_entity.type
_entity.pdbx_description
1 polymer ?
#
loop_
_entity_poly.entity_id
_entity_poly.type
_entity_poly.pdbx_seq_one_letter_code
_entity_poly.pdbx_strand_id
1 'polypeptide(L)'
;MIPPATLASSDEIRDYLVDRLNLALRRPGMMGGEPSLRLLLDHLLFVERREEAWAEERRAMEERGAWTATGVVGAFRPLLPRDHAHEVASVYAEFVRRAGWLEADRVLDAEAYASMRGRIAEWVRQDRGWADVVAEFGPPSVLFGGTNPLYGKTLGYLTARTEDPMVFFHLWNGTAPEAPSSWPPDHDEPLLLAVRCGTRRFADTFTFTPRGQRLRPSLGQDAP
;
A
#
# COMPACT_ATOMS: atom_id res chain seq x y z
N MET A 1 14.77 42.02 16.37
CA MET A 1 13.65 42.09 15.41
C MET A 1 13.89 40.99 14.40
N ILE A 2 13.09 39.93 14.40
CA ILE A 2 13.22 38.87 13.39
C ILE A 2 12.55 39.41 12.13
N PRO A 3 13.25 39.49 10.97
CA PRO A 3 12.62 39.94 9.74
C PRO A 3 11.42 39.05 9.41
N PRO A 4 10.33 39.60 8.83
CA PRO A 4 9.18 38.80 8.46
C PRO A 4 9.62 37.70 7.51
N ALA A 5 9.25 36.46 7.83
CA ALA A 5 9.57 35.32 6.99
C ALA A 5 8.86 35.47 5.64
N THR A 6 9.61 35.32 4.55
CA THR A 6 9.03 35.18 3.21
C THR A 6 8.27 33.86 3.15
N LEU A 7 7.01 33.91 2.72
CA LEU A 7 6.20 32.71 2.55
C LEU A 7 6.58 31.98 1.26
N ALA A 8 6.40 30.66 1.25
CA ALA A 8 6.56 29.85 0.06
C ALA A 8 5.52 30.22 -1.01
N SER A 9 5.92 30.11 -2.27
CA SER A 9 5.04 30.22 -3.44
C SER A 9 4.08 29.03 -3.53
N SER A 10 3.04 29.15 -4.36
CA SER A 10 2.06 28.07 -4.56
C SER A 10 2.69 26.78 -5.11
N ASP A 11 3.66 26.91 -6.02
CA ASP A 11 4.37 25.75 -6.59
C ASP A 11 5.25 25.08 -5.53
N GLU A 12 5.97 25.85 -4.71
CA GLU A 12 6.77 25.30 -3.60
C GLU A 12 5.91 24.60 -2.55
N ILE A 13 4.73 25.13 -2.24
CA ILE A 13 3.78 24.49 -1.33
C ILE A 13 3.28 23.17 -1.92
N ARG A 14 2.94 23.17 -3.21
CA ARG A 14 2.47 21.97 -3.91
C ARG A 14 3.54 20.89 -3.92
N ASP A 15 4.75 21.21 -4.35
CA ASP A 15 5.86 20.25 -4.44
C ASP A 15 6.23 19.71 -3.06
N TYR A 16 6.30 20.58 -2.04
CA TYR A 16 6.49 20.14 -0.66
C TYR A 16 5.42 19.13 -0.22
N LEU A 17 4.14 19.38 -0.51
CA LEU A 17 3.08 18.46 -0.12
C LEU A 17 3.15 17.12 -0.88
N VAL A 18 3.51 17.14 -2.17
CA VAL A 18 3.75 15.91 -2.97
C VAL A 18 4.91 15.10 -2.37
N ASP A 19 6.01 15.74 -2.00
CA ASP A 19 7.15 15.09 -1.35
C ASP A 19 6.75 14.45 -0.01
N ARG A 20 6.01 15.21 0.82
CA ARG A 20 5.51 14.71 2.11
C ARG A 20 4.55 13.55 1.94
N LEU A 21 3.71 13.55 0.91
CA LEU A 21 2.79 12.46 0.59
C LEU A 21 3.56 11.19 0.18
N ASN A 22 4.56 11.32 -0.71
CA ASN A 22 5.40 10.18 -1.10
C ASN A 22 6.19 9.62 0.10
N LEU A 23 6.69 10.47 0.98
CA LEU A 23 7.32 10.03 2.22
C LEU A 23 6.34 9.28 3.13
N ALA A 24 5.11 9.79 3.29
CA ALA A 24 4.07 9.16 4.08
C ALA A 24 3.66 7.79 3.53
N LEU A 25 3.56 7.65 2.20
CA LEU A 25 3.31 6.36 1.55
C LEU A 25 4.47 5.37 1.80
N ARG A 26 5.72 5.81 1.68
CA ARG A 26 6.91 4.95 1.83
C ARG A 26 7.23 4.60 3.29
N ARG A 27 6.71 5.37 4.25
CA ARG A 27 6.96 5.20 5.69
C ARG A 27 5.69 5.37 6.53
N PRO A 28 4.60 4.62 6.25
CA PRO A 28 3.29 4.90 6.82
C PRO A 28 3.28 4.76 8.35
N GLY A 29 3.94 3.73 8.91
CA GLY A 29 4.05 3.56 10.36
C GLY A 29 4.72 4.75 11.08
N MET A 30 5.84 5.25 10.56
CA MET A 30 6.53 6.42 11.16
C MET A 30 5.77 7.73 10.97
N MET A 31 4.97 7.80 9.91
CA MET A 31 4.29 9.02 9.50
C MET A 31 2.89 9.14 10.09
N GLY A 32 2.45 8.21 10.94
CA GLY A 32 1.13 8.25 11.60
C GLY A 32 0.01 7.51 10.84
N GLY A 33 0.36 6.71 9.83
CA GLY A 33 -0.54 5.81 9.12
C GLY A 33 -1.59 6.52 8.25
N GLU A 34 -2.77 5.91 8.17
CA GLU A 34 -3.88 6.38 7.34
C GLU A 34 -4.32 7.84 7.60
N PRO A 35 -4.44 8.32 8.87
CA PRO A 35 -4.77 9.72 9.14
C PRO A 35 -3.85 10.72 8.44
N SER A 36 -2.54 10.48 8.45
CA SER A 36 -1.58 11.41 7.84
C SER A 36 -1.67 11.41 6.32
N LEU A 37 -1.93 10.26 5.69
CA LEU A 37 -2.20 10.18 4.25
C LEU A 37 -3.43 11.01 3.89
N ARG A 38 -4.51 10.90 4.67
CA ARG A 38 -5.74 11.66 4.45
C ARG A 38 -5.52 13.17 4.56
N LEU A 39 -4.79 13.62 5.59
CA LEU A 39 -4.50 15.04 5.79
C LEU A 39 -3.67 15.62 4.64
N LEU A 40 -2.63 14.90 4.20
CA LEU A 40 -1.79 15.35 3.08
C LEU A 40 -2.57 15.40 1.76
N LEU A 41 -3.44 14.42 1.52
CA LEU A 41 -4.33 14.41 0.36
C LEU A 41 -5.31 15.58 0.38
N ASP A 42 -5.97 15.82 1.52
CA ASP A 42 -6.90 16.94 1.68
C ASP A 42 -6.23 18.29 1.35
N HIS A 43 -5.02 18.51 1.86
CA HIS A 43 -4.25 19.72 1.56
C HIS A 43 -3.85 19.83 0.09
N LEU A 44 -3.39 18.75 -0.55
CA LEU A 44 -3.08 18.77 -1.99
C LEU A 44 -4.31 19.04 -2.85
N LEU A 45 -5.44 18.43 -2.51
CA LEU A 45 -6.69 18.62 -3.24
C LEU A 45 -7.21 20.05 -3.09
N PHE A 46 -7.07 20.65 -1.92
CA PHE A 46 -7.39 22.06 -1.70
C PHE A 46 -6.48 22.97 -2.53
N VAL A 47 -5.16 22.73 -2.51
CA VAL A 47 -4.19 23.50 -3.30
C VAL A 47 -4.47 23.41 -4.80
N GLU A 48 -4.86 22.23 -5.30
CA GLU A 48 -5.21 22.01 -6.71
C GLU A 48 -6.68 22.31 -7.05
N ARG A 49 -7.52 22.69 -6.07
CA ARG A 49 -8.97 22.95 -6.23
C ARG A 49 -9.75 21.76 -6.81
N ARG A 50 -9.49 20.57 -6.26
CA ARG A 50 -10.02 19.26 -6.71
C ARG A 50 -10.69 18.48 -5.57
N GLU A 51 -11.22 19.16 -4.55
CA GLU A 51 -11.75 18.56 -3.33
C GLU A 51 -12.84 17.50 -3.61
N GLU A 52 -13.64 17.70 -4.67
CA GLU A 52 -14.69 16.77 -5.09
C GLU A 52 -14.14 15.41 -5.53
N ALA A 53 -12.93 15.37 -6.11
CA ALA A 53 -12.31 14.15 -6.63
C ALA A 53 -12.09 13.10 -5.54
N TRP A 54 -11.81 13.52 -4.31
CA TRP A 54 -11.65 12.60 -3.19
C TRP A 54 -12.97 12.06 -2.67
N ALA A 55 -14.03 12.88 -2.67
CA ALA A 55 -15.36 12.42 -2.31
C ALA A 55 -15.88 11.37 -3.31
N GLU A 56 -15.54 11.49 -4.60
CA GLU A 56 -15.83 10.50 -5.62
C GLU A 56 -15.00 9.22 -5.45
N GLU A 57 -13.68 9.33 -5.24
CA GLU A 57 -12.84 8.16 -4.99
C GLU A 57 -13.29 7.39 -3.75
N ARG A 58 -13.64 8.08 -2.66
CA ARG A 58 -14.16 7.46 -1.45
C ARG A 58 -15.46 6.69 -1.70
N ARG A 59 -16.41 7.28 -2.44
CA ARG A 59 -17.66 6.59 -2.83
C ARG A 59 -17.35 5.33 -3.65
N ALA A 60 -16.45 5.44 -4.63
CA ALA A 60 -16.02 4.28 -5.41
C ALA A 60 -15.29 3.22 -4.56
N MET A 61 -14.57 3.61 -3.50
CA MET A 61 -13.96 2.69 -2.54
C MET A 61 -15.01 1.99 -1.68
N GLU A 62 -16.01 2.71 -1.20
CA GLU A 62 -17.13 2.17 -0.42
C GLU A 62 -17.92 1.15 -1.25
N GLU A 63 -18.28 1.49 -2.49
CA GLU A 63 -19.02 0.60 -3.41
C GLU A 63 -18.29 -0.72 -3.67
N ARG A 64 -16.95 -0.69 -3.78
CA ARG A 64 -16.14 -1.90 -3.97
C ARG A 64 -15.73 -2.59 -2.66
N GLY A 65 -16.09 -2.03 -1.50
CA GLY A 65 -15.73 -2.58 -0.18
C GLY A 65 -14.27 -2.35 0.25
N ALA A 66 -13.58 -1.41 -0.38
CA ALA A 66 -12.22 -0.98 -0.01
C ALA A 66 -12.20 0.11 1.09
N TRP A 67 -13.38 0.58 1.51
CA TRP A 67 -13.55 1.57 2.57
C TRP A 67 -14.68 1.15 3.52
N THR A 68 -14.45 1.35 4.82
CA THR A 68 -15.39 1.03 5.89
C THR A 68 -15.58 2.24 6.81
N ALA A 69 -16.44 2.12 7.84
CA ALA A 69 -16.56 3.15 8.87
C ALA A 69 -15.23 3.49 9.57
N THR A 70 -14.27 2.56 9.57
CA THR A 70 -12.93 2.77 10.13
C THR A 70 -11.88 3.15 9.08
N GLY A 71 -12.27 3.31 7.81
CA GLY A 71 -11.36 3.58 6.70
C GLY A 71 -10.96 2.36 5.90
N VAL A 72 -9.86 2.50 5.15
CA VAL A 72 -9.21 1.44 4.40
C VAL A 72 -8.66 0.37 5.35
N VAL A 73 -8.14 0.77 6.52
CA VAL A 73 -7.67 -0.17 7.54
C VAL A 73 -8.73 -1.22 7.90
N GLY A 74 -10.00 -0.82 7.99
CA GLY A 74 -11.09 -1.75 8.29
C GLY A 74 -11.40 -2.73 7.15
N ALA A 75 -11.13 -2.35 5.90
CA ALA A 75 -11.28 -3.24 4.75
C ALA A 75 -10.21 -4.35 4.72
N PHE A 76 -9.04 -4.11 5.31
CA PHE A 76 -7.97 -5.11 5.43
C PHE A 76 -8.12 -6.06 6.61
N ARG A 77 -8.79 -5.64 7.70
CA ARG A 77 -8.99 -6.46 8.92
C ARG A 77 -9.49 -7.90 8.67
N PRO A 78 -10.46 -8.18 7.77
CA PRO A 78 -10.90 -9.55 7.52
C PRO A 78 -10.02 -10.32 6.51
N LEU A 79 -8.98 -9.69 5.96
CA LEU A 79 -8.18 -10.23 4.86
C LEU A 79 -6.75 -10.58 5.27
N LEU A 80 -6.11 -9.76 6.10
CA LEU A 80 -4.70 -9.91 6.46
C LEU A 80 -4.51 -9.83 7.98
N PRO A 81 -3.40 -10.39 8.53
CA PRO A 81 -3.00 -10.18 9.92
C PRO A 81 -2.80 -8.69 10.26
N ARG A 82 -2.85 -8.36 11.56
CA ARG A 82 -2.74 -6.99 12.09
C ARG A 82 -1.51 -6.22 11.59
N ASP A 83 -1.52 -4.91 11.83
CA ASP A 83 -0.53 -3.91 11.36
C ASP A 83 -0.58 -3.65 9.85
N HIS A 84 -1.71 -3.06 9.41
CA HIS A 84 -2.01 -2.86 7.99
C HIS A 84 -1.43 -1.56 7.39
N ALA A 85 -0.46 -0.92 8.05
CA ALA A 85 -0.04 0.43 7.64
C ALA A 85 0.50 0.47 6.20
N HIS A 86 1.23 -0.57 5.79
CA HIS A 86 1.82 -0.69 4.45
C HIS A 86 0.79 -1.06 3.38
N GLU A 87 -0.14 -1.94 3.74
CA GLU A 87 -1.27 -2.38 2.95
C GLU A 87 -2.22 -1.22 2.67
N VAL A 88 -2.53 -0.42 3.69
CA VAL A 88 -3.35 0.78 3.54
C VAL A 88 -2.69 1.78 2.60
N ALA A 89 -1.39 2.05 2.76
CA ALA A 89 -0.66 2.93 1.85
C ALA A 89 -0.79 2.51 0.37
N SER A 90 -0.87 1.20 0.10
CA SER A 90 -1.05 0.68 -1.26
C SER A 90 -2.37 1.10 -1.92
N VAL A 91 -3.46 1.25 -1.16
CA VAL A 91 -4.76 1.67 -1.71
C VAL A 91 -4.73 3.15 -2.04
N TYR A 92 -4.16 3.95 -1.15
CA TYR A 92 -3.94 5.38 -1.39
C TYR A 92 -3.03 5.62 -2.58
N ALA A 93 -1.97 4.82 -2.76
CA ALA A 93 -1.05 4.94 -3.88
C ALA A 93 -1.74 4.84 -5.25
N GLU A 94 -2.83 4.08 -5.37
CA GLU A 94 -3.60 4.00 -6.63
C GLU A 94 -4.24 5.34 -7.00
N PHE A 95 -4.80 6.05 -6.01
CA PHE A 95 -5.34 7.40 -6.21
C PHE A 95 -4.23 8.42 -6.48
N VAL A 96 -3.16 8.39 -5.67
CA VAL A 96 -2.00 9.28 -5.80
C VAL A 96 -1.35 9.15 -7.18
N ARG A 97 -1.29 7.93 -7.71
CA ARG A 97 -0.83 7.67 -9.08
C ARG A 97 -1.75 8.29 -10.13
N ARG A 98 -3.07 8.09 -10.03
CA ARG A 98 -4.03 8.68 -10.97
C ARG A 98 -4.03 10.20 -10.91
N ALA A 99 -3.74 10.79 -9.76
CA ALA A 99 -3.61 12.23 -9.57
C ALA A 99 -2.28 12.80 -10.11
N GLY A 100 -1.33 11.95 -10.51
CA GLY A 100 -0.03 12.38 -11.03
C GLY A 100 0.98 12.76 -9.94
N TRP A 101 0.74 12.35 -8.69
CA TRP A 101 1.57 12.71 -7.54
C TRP A 101 2.48 11.57 -7.05
N LEU A 102 2.35 10.34 -7.58
CA LEU A 102 3.13 9.20 -7.10
C LEU A 102 4.50 9.16 -7.78
N GLU A 103 5.55 9.15 -6.97
CA GLU A 103 6.93 8.99 -7.44
C GLU A 103 7.33 7.51 -7.48
N ALA A 104 7.56 7.01 -8.69
CA ALA A 104 8.02 5.65 -8.93
C ALA A 104 9.55 5.60 -9.10
N ASP A 105 10.20 4.66 -8.41
CA ASP A 105 11.63 4.39 -8.56
C ASP A 105 11.93 3.72 -9.91
N ARG A 106 10.93 3.01 -10.45
CA ARG A 106 10.96 2.46 -11.80
C ARG A 106 9.57 2.22 -12.36
N VAL A 107 9.51 2.07 -13.67
CA VAL A 107 8.29 1.77 -14.41
C VAL A 107 8.49 0.49 -15.23
N LEU A 108 7.51 -0.40 -15.21
CA LEU A 108 7.49 -1.60 -16.05
C LEU A 108 7.04 -1.24 -17.47
N ASP A 109 7.70 -1.82 -18.47
CA ASP A 109 7.16 -1.85 -19.82
C ASP A 109 5.96 -2.82 -19.92
N ALA A 110 5.28 -2.78 -21.07
CA ALA A 110 4.08 -3.56 -21.29
C ALA A 110 4.32 -5.08 -21.27
N GLU A 111 5.48 -5.54 -21.76
CA GLU A 111 5.82 -6.96 -21.82
C GLU A 111 6.10 -7.52 -20.42
N ALA A 112 6.94 -6.82 -19.65
CA ALA A 112 7.26 -7.18 -18.27
C ALA A 112 6.00 -7.17 -17.38
N TYR A 113 5.13 -6.17 -17.55
CA TYR A 113 3.87 -6.09 -16.82
C TYR A 113 2.88 -7.21 -17.20
N ALA A 114 2.72 -7.50 -18.50
CA ALA A 114 1.86 -8.59 -18.96
C ALA A 114 2.38 -9.96 -18.48
N SER A 115 3.69 -10.18 -18.56
CA SER A 115 4.36 -11.39 -18.06
C SER A 115 4.15 -11.57 -16.56
N MET A 116 4.38 -10.53 -15.76
CA MET A 116 4.12 -10.53 -14.31
C MET A 116 2.65 -10.92 -14.04
N ARG A 117 1.71 -10.23 -14.66
CA ARG A 117 0.28 -10.48 -14.47
C ARG A 117 -0.17 -11.88 -14.88
N GLY A 118 0.40 -12.44 -15.94
CA GLY A 118 0.10 -13.79 -16.39
C GLY A 118 0.61 -14.88 -15.45
N ARG A 119 1.68 -14.60 -14.68
CA ARG A 119 2.35 -15.59 -13.83
C ARG A 119 1.91 -15.59 -12.37
N ILE A 120 1.42 -14.46 -11.84
CA ILE A 120 1.09 -14.29 -10.42
C ILE A 120 0.25 -15.45 -9.88
N ALA A 121 -0.85 -15.81 -10.56
CA ALA A 121 -1.81 -16.78 -10.03
C ALA A 121 -1.20 -18.17 -9.79
N GLU A 122 -0.31 -18.62 -10.67
CA GLU A 122 0.39 -19.89 -10.51
C GLU A 122 1.56 -19.76 -9.52
N TRP A 123 2.30 -18.66 -9.60
CA TRP A 123 3.50 -18.44 -8.80
C TRP A 123 3.23 -18.38 -7.29
N VAL A 124 2.08 -17.80 -6.90
CA VAL A 124 1.65 -17.70 -5.50
C VAL A 124 1.02 -18.97 -4.94
N ARG A 125 0.92 -20.07 -5.72
CA ARG A 125 0.50 -21.37 -5.17
C ARG A 125 1.50 -21.96 -4.17
N GLN A 126 2.71 -21.42 -4.11
CA GLN A 126 3.73 -21.77 -3.14
C GLN A 126 3.98 -20.59 -2.20
N ASP A 127 4.43 -20.89 -0.98
CA ASP A 127 4.86 -19.87 -0.04
C ASP A 127 6.16 -19.23 -0.54
N ARG A 128 6.28 -17.91 -0.39
CA ARG A 128 7.37 -17.09 -0.93
C ARG A 128 7.81 -16.04 0.09
N GLY A 129 9.10 -15.71 0.09
CA GLY A 129 9.69 -14.63 0.86
C GLY A 129 9.87 -13.35 0.04
N TRP A 130 10.37 -12.31 0.70
CA TRP A 130 10.70 -11.04 0.05
C TRP A 130 11.76 -11.22 -1.04
N ALA A 131 12.83 -11.97 -0.76
CA ALA A 131 13.88 -12.27 -1.72
C ALA A 131 13.33 -12.94 -2.98
N ASP A 132 12.39 -13.88 -2.85
CA ASP A 132 11.77 -14.58 -3.98
C ASP A 132 11.02 -13.62 -4.91
N VAL A 133 10.25 -12.68 -4.34
CA VAL A 133 9.49 -11.69 -5.14
C VAL A 133 10.45 -10.81 -5.95
N VAL A 134 11.54 -10.35 -5.33
CA VAL A 134 12.52 -9.49 -6.00
C VAL A 134 13.33 -10.26 -7.03
N ALA A 135 13.68 -11.53 -6.77
CA ALA A 135 14.38 -12.38 -7.72
C ALA A 135 13.53 -12.68 -8.96
N GLU A 136 12.22 -12.90 -8.78
CA GLU A 136 11.30 -13.22 -9.89
C GLU A 136 10.89 -11.97 -10.70
N PHE A 137 10.55 -10.87 -10.03
CA PHE A 137 9.91 -9.71 -10.67
C PHE A 137 10.80 -8.46 -10.73
N GLY A 138 12.01 -8.54 -10.20
CA GLY A 138 12.93 -7.41 -10.05
C GLY A 138 12.55 -6.48 -8.89
N PRO A 139 13.24 -5.33 -8.72
CA PRO A 139 12.92 -4.38 -7.67
C PRO A 139 11.50 -3.80 -7.82
N PRO A 140 10.84 -3.34 -6.75
CA PRO A 140 9.52 -2.70 -6.86
C PRO A 140 9.60 -1.36 -7.59
N SER A 141 8.48 -0.92 -8.17
CA SER A 141 8.30 0.47 -8.61
C SER A 141 8.17 1.42 -7.42
N VAL A 142 7.54 0.98 -6.33
CA VAL A 142 7.43 1.73 -5.07
C VAL A 142 7.46 0.74 -3.91
N LEU A 143 8.28 1.04 -2.90
CA LEU A 143 8.33 0.29 -1.65
C LEU A 143 7.55 1.02 -0.54
N PHE A 144 6.46 0.42 -0.07
CA PHE A 144 5.71 0.91 1.10
C PHE A 144 6.23 0.20 2.35
N GLY A 145 7.07 0.88 3.13
CA GLY A 145 7.80 0.31 4.26
C GLY A 145 9.31 0.38 4.10
N GLY A 146 10.06 0.00 5.15
CA GLY A 146 11.52 0.06 5.17
C GLY A 146 12.21 -1.07 4.40
N THR A 147 13.52 -0.93 4.17
CA THR A 147 14.37 -2.02 3.65
C THR A 147 14.84 -2.98 4.75
N ASN A 148 14.55 -2.69 6.02
CA ASN A 148 14.86 -3.60 7.12
C ASN A 148 14.08 -4.92 6.94
N PRO A 149 14.74 -6.08 6.90
CA PRO A 149 14.11 -7.38 6.67
C PRO A 149 13.21 -7.82 7.84
N LEU A 150 13.38 -7.23 9.03
CA LEU A 150 12.58 -7.59 10.20
C LEU A 150 11.15 -7.03 10.19
N TYR A 151 10.81 -6.16 9.23
CA TYR A 151 9.49 -5.53 9.16
C TYR A 151 8.73 -5.95 7.90
N GLY A 152 7.41 -6.11 8.06
CA GLY A 152 6.47 -6.22 6.94
C GLY A 152 6.57 -5.03 5.98
N LYS A 153 6.13 -5.22 4.74
CA LYS A 153 6.16 -4.20 3.70
C LYS A 153 5.23 -4.56 2.55
N THR A 154 4.90 -3.58 1.73
CA THR A 154 4.21 -3.82 0.46
C THR A 154 5.10 -3.39 -0.71
N LEU A 155 5.23 -4.25 -1.73
CA LEU A 155 5.91 -3.95 -2.98
C LEU A 155 4.89 -3.57 -4.04
N GLY A 156 4.94 -2.34 -4.55
CA GLY A 156 4.09 -1.88 -5.65
C GLY A 156 4.83 -1.94 -6.99
N TYR A 157 4.16 -2.44 -8.02
CA TYR A 157 4.63 -2.45 -9.41
C TYR A 157 3.62 -1.73 -10.30
N LEU A 158 4.11 -0.90 -11.23
CA LEU A 158 3.27 -0.08 -12.10
C LEU A 158 3.90 0.12 -13.49
N THR A 159 3.05 0.40 -14.46
CA THR A 159 3.43 0.86 -15.80
C THR A 159 3.29 2.39 -15.91
N ALA A 160 3.73 2.95 -17.04
CA ALA A 160 3.56 4.38 -17.34
C ALA A 160 2.08 4.75 -17.57
N ARG A 161 1.24 3.78 -17.96
CA ARG A 161 -0.17 3.99 -18.30
C ARG A 161 -1.02 3.97 -17.04
N THR A 162 -1.59 5.10 -16.64
CA THR A 162 -2.33 5.23 -15.36
C THR A 162 -3.59 4.37 -15.30
N GLU A 163 -4.08 3.86 -16.44
CA GLU A 163 -5.21 2.95 -16.54
C GLU A 163 -4.85 1.49 -16.19
N ASP A 164 -3.58 1.11 -16.32
CA ASP A 164 -3.13 -0.22 -15.91
C ASP A 164 -3.20 -0.30 -14.37
N PRO A 165 -3.85 -1.32 -13.79
CA PRO A 165 -3.89 -1.45 -12.34
C PRO A 165 -2.51 -1.69 -11.76
N MET A 166 -2.22 -1.10 -10.61
CA MET A 166 -1.02 -1.43 -9.86
C MET A 166 -1.11 -2.86 -9.32
N VAL A 167 0.04 -3.53 -9.23
CA VAL A 167 0.17 -4.84 -8.60
C VAL A 167 0.89 -4.66 -7.28
N PHE A 168 0.31 -5.18 -6.19
CA PHE A 168 0.88 -5.08 -4.86
C PHE A 168 1.15 -6.45 -4.28
N PHE A 169 2.37 -6.69 -3.81
CA PHE A 169 2.74 -7.85 -3.03
C PHE A 169 2.76 -7.44 -1.55
N HIS A 170 1.88 -8.02 -0.74
CA HIS A 170 1.75 -7.72 0.69
C HIS A 170 2.56 -8.74 1.49
N LEU A 171 3.62 -8.27 2.14
CA LEU A 171 4.54 -9.10 2.90
C LEU A 171 4.46 -8.79 4.39
N TRP A 172 4.44 -9.85 5.18
CA TRP A 172 4.25 -9.81 6.61
C TRP A 172 5.41 -10.49 7.31
N ASN A 173 5.92 -9.83 8.36
CA ASN A 173 6.99 -10.38 9.20
C ASN A 173 6.60 -10.33 10.68
N GLY A 174 5.32 -10.49 10.99
CA GLY A 174 4.88 -10.54 12.38
C GLY A 174 5.12 -11.90 13.01
N THR A 175 4.72 -12.02 14.27
CA THR A 175 4.70 -13.28 15.00
C THR A 175 3.31 -13.91 14.93
N ALA A 176 3.23 -15.23 15.11
CA ALA A 176 1.93 -15.89 15.21
C ALA A 176 1.08 -15.24 16.34
N PRO A 177 -0.27 -15.21 16.22
CA PRO A 177 -1.14 -14.63 17.24
C PRO A 177 -0.92 -15.17 18.65
N GLU A 178 -0.37 -16.38 18.77
CA GLU A 178 -0.15 -17.10 20.03
C GLU A 178 1.29 -16.98 20.56
N ALA A 179 2.14 -16.18 19.90
CA ALA A 179 3.53 -16.00 20.30
C ALA A 179 3.64 -15.17 21.60
N PRO A 180 4.53 -15.55 22.54
CA PRO A 180 4.69 -14.86 23.83
C PRO A 180 5.32 -13.46 23.71
N SER A 181 5.93 -13.14 22.58
CA SER A 181 6.45 -11.82 22.23
C SER A 181 6.18 -11.56 20.75
N SER A 182 5.96 -10.29 20.39
CA SER A 182 5.91 -9.82 19.01
C SER A 182 7.27 -9.40 18.46
N TRP A 183 8.32 -9.50 19.28
CA TRP A 183 9.69 -9.13 18.92
C TRP A 183 10.74 -10.02 19.59
N PRO A 184 11.79 -10.46 18.87
CA PRO A 184 11.97 -10.35 17.42
C PRO A 184 10.91 -11.18 16.66
N PRO A 185 10.68 -10.88 15.37
CA PRO A 185 9.78 -11.67 14.54
C PRO A 185 10.29 -13.10 14.32
N ASP A 186 9.37 -14.02 14.03
CA ASP A 186 9.67 -15.46 13.87
C ASP A 186 10.44 -15.80 12.58
N HIS A 187 10.57 -14.83 11.68
CA HIS A 187 11.10 -15.01 10.33
C HIS A 187 12.22 -14.00 10.04
N ASP A 188 13.29 -14.50 9.43
CA ASP A 188 14.47 -13.70 9.04
C ASP A 188 14.15 -12.70 7.92
N GLU A 189 13.10 -12.97 7.14
CA GLU A 189 12.55 -12.05 6.14
C GLU A 189 11.02 -12.13 6.05
N PRO A 190 10.36 -11.07 5.52
CA PRO A 190 8.92 -11.03 5.43
C PRO A 190 8.37 -12.04 4.42
N LEU A 191 7.30 -12.72 4.82
CA LEU A 191 6.60 -13.71 4.00
C LEU A 191 5.52 -13.05 3.16
N LEU A 192 5.42 -13.42 1.89
CA LEU A 192 4.33 -13.02 1.02
C LEU A 192 3.02 -13.68 1.46
N LEU A 193 2.04 -12.86 1.84
CA LEU A 193 0.70 -13.34 2.19
C LEU A 193 -0.25 -13.30 1.00
N ALA A 194 -0.23 -12.20 0.25
CA ALA A 194 -1.15 -12.00 -0.84
C ALA A 194 -0.61 -11.05 -1.89
N VAL A 195 -1.09 -11.23 -3.13
CA VAL A 195 -0.94 -10.27 -4.21
C VAL A 195 -2.28 -9.62 -4.49
N ARG A 196 -2.33 -8.29 -4.49
CA ARG A 196 -3.52 -7.49 -4.81
C ARG A 196 -3.38 -6.86 -6.18
N CYS A 197 -4.36 -7.08 -7.06
CA CYS A 197 -4.39 -6.50 -8.39
C CYS A 197 -5.82 -6.33 -8.92
N GLY A 198 -6.11 -5.16 -9.49
CA GLY A 198 -7.35 -4.86 -10.19
C GLY A 198 -8.37 -4.04 -9.38
N THR A 199 -9.53 -3.81 -9.98
CA THR A 199 -10.55 -2.85 -9.51
C THR A 199 -11.90 -3.49 -9.18
N ARG A 200 -11.95 -4.83 -9.08
CA ARG A 200 -13.15 -5.58 -8.67
C ARG A 200 -13.48 -5.32 -7.19
N ARG A 201 -14.48 -6.03 -6.64
CA ARG A 201 -14.72 -6.04 -5.19
C ARG A 201 -13.40 -6.28 -4.47
N PHE A 202 -13.15 -5.52 -3.41
CA PHE A 202 -11.84 -5.41 -2.79
C PHE A 202 -11.28 -6.77 -2.40
N ALA A 203 -12.06 -7.61 -1.72
CA ALA A 203 -11.66 -8.97 -1.35
C ALA A 203 -11.30 -9.87 -2.55
N ASP A 204 -11.95 -9.66 -3.71
CA ASP A 204 -11.75 -10.46 -4.93
C ASP A 204 -10.50 -10.03 -5.72
N THR A 205 -9.85 -8.94 -5.33
CA THR A 205 -8.59 -8.48 -5.93
C THR A 205 -7.36 -9.18 -5.36
N PHE A 206 -7.53 -9.98 -4.31
CA PHE A 206 -6.44 -10.68 -3.63
C PHE A 206 -6.27 -12.11 -4.17
N THR A 207 -5.02 -12.49 -4.42
CA THR A 207 -4.60 -13.87 -4.61
C THR A 207 -3.65 -14.24 -3.48
N PHE A 208 -4.07 -15.17 -2.62
CA PHE A 208 -3.33 -15.54 -1.40
C PHE A 208 -2.36 -16.70 -1.64
N THR A 209 -1.22 -16.66 -0.99
CA THR A 209 -0.35 -17.83 -0.80
C THR A 209 -0.97 -18.82 0.19
N PRO A 210 -0.53 -20.09 0.23
CA PRO A 210 -0.98 -21.04 1.26
C PRO A 210 -0.81 -20.50 2.69
N ARG A 211 0.32 -19.85 3.00
CA ARG A 211 0.60 -19.18 4.27
C ARG A 211 -0.36 -18.02 4.51
N GLY A 212 -0.58 -17.19 3.49
CA GLY A 212 -1.56 -16.11 3.53
C GLY A 212 -2.96 -16.61 3.89
N GLN A 213 -3.41 -17.71 3.29
CA GLN A 213 -4.70 -18.32 3.60
C GLN A 213 -4.78 -18.82 5.05
N ARG A 214 -3.72 -19.49 5.55
CA ARG A 214 -3.66 -19.98 6.94
C ARG A 214 -3.66 -18.86 7.98
N LEU A 215 -3.08 -17.71 7.64
CA LEU A 215 -2.98 -16.55 8.52
C LEU A 215 -4.16 -15.58 8.39
N ARG A 216 -5.17 -15.89 7.56
CA ARG A 216 -6.36 -15.04 7.48
C ARG A 216 -7.05 -14.98 8.84
N PRO A 217 -7.46 -13.79 9.30
CA PRO A 217 -8.22 -13.67 10.54
C PRO A 217 -9.51 -14.49 10.47
N SER A 218 -9.76 -15.29 11.51
CA SER A 218 -11.05 -15.95 11.70
C SER A 218 -12.09 -14.90 12.08
N LEU A 219 -13.27 -14.92 11.43
CA LEU A 219 -14.39 -14.06 11.81
C LEU A 219 -14.75 -14.35 13.27
N GLY A 220 -14.38 -13.44 14.19
CA GLY A 220 -14.70 -13.53 15.62
C GLY A 220 -13.52 -13.46 16.60
N GLN A 221 -12.26 -13.41 16.13
CA GLN A 221 -11.10 -13.32 17.05
C GLN A 221 -10.69 -11.90 17.47
N ASP A 222 -11.32 -10.86 16.92
CA ASP A 222 -11.05 -9.47 17.27
C ASP A 222 -12.36 -8.72 17.59
N ALA A 223 -12.99 -9.05 18.72
CA ALA A 223 -13.73 -8.05 19.49
C ALA A 223 -12.74 -7.42 20.50
N PRO A 224 -12.83 -6.09 20.74
CA PRO A 224 -11.87 -5.39 21.59
C PRO A 224 -11.74 -5.96 22.99
#